data_AF-A0A356PDN4-F1
#
_entry.id   AF-A0A356PDN4-F1
#
_cell.length_a   1.000
_cell.length_b   1.000
_cell.length_c   1.000
_cell.angle_alpha   90.00
_cell.angle_beta   90.00
_cell.angle_gamma   90.00
#
_symmetry.space_group_name_H-M   'P 1'
#
loop_
_entity.id
_entity.type
_entity.pdbx_description
1 polymer ?
#
loop_
_entity_poly.entity_id
_entity_poly.type
_entity_poly.pdbx_seq_one_letter_code
_entity_poly.pdbx_strand_id
1 'polypeptide(L)'
;MFSEFNKRGLIRPIVQILFAAIILYIGVTFIVFVAQFENGTLSAVSRPAGVEAFLPISALVGLKAWLGTGNFDPIHPAGLVIFLAAITLSVLFKRVFCSWICPIGTLSEMLARLGKRVFGRNYRMPNWLDYLLRSVKYIILGFFVWFIFLGMSGASAAEFVQTPYNMVSDIKMLQFMQHLTGVG
;
A
#
# COMPACT_ATOMS: atom_id res chain seq x y z
N MET A 1 33.50 -13.80 -14.02
CA MET A 1 33.40 -12.92 -12.83
C MET A 1 31.93 -12.85 -12.34
N PHE A 2 31.35 -14.01 -11.99
CA PHE A 2 29.96 -14.14 -11.49
C PHE A 2 29.85 -15.27 -10.43
N SER A 3 30.97 -15.77 -9.89
CA SER A 3 31.02 -17.03 -9.12
C SER A 3 31.21 -16.87 -7.61
N GLU A 4 30.75 -15.78 -7.00
CA GLU A 4 30.81 -15.61 -5.53
C GLU A 4 29.44 -15.18 -4.99
N PHE A 5 28.38 -15.87 -5.41
CA PHE A 5 27.07 -15.80 -4.75
C PHE A 5 27.10 -16.68 -3.49
N ASN A 6 27.74 -16.11 -2.48
CA ASN A 6 27.78 -16.49 -1.07
C ASN A 6 26.43 -17.08 -0.59
N LYS A 7 26.44 -18.37 -0.20
CA LYS A 7 25.29 -19.21 0.19
C LYS A 7 24.52 -18.76 1.45
N ARG A 8 24.83 -17.61 2.05
CA ARG A 8 24.07 -17.03 3.19
C ARG A 8 23.26 -15.77 2.86
N GLY A 9 23.26 -15.30 1.61
CA GLY A 9 22.59 -14.07 1.16
C GLY A 9 21.38 -14.23 0.23
N LEU A 10 20.98 -15.45 -0.13
CA LEU A 10 19.95 -15.71 -1.15
C LEU A 10 18.50 -15.60 -0.64
N ILE A 11 18.27 -15.76 0.67
CA ILE A 11 16.92 -15.83 1.23
C ILE A 11 16.19 -14.49 1.04
N ARG A 12 16.87 -13.37 1.34
CA ARG A 12 16.29 -12.02 1.22
C ARG A 12 15.85 -11.70 -0.23
N PRO A 13 16.67 -11.86 -1.28
CA PRO A 13 16.22 -11.61 -2.66
C PRO A 13 15.15 -12.60 -3.13
N ILE A 14 15.19 -13.87 -2.69
CA ILE A 14 14.12 -14.83 -3.01
C ILE A 14 12.78 -14.36 -2.44
N VAL A 15 12.75 -13.99 -1.16
CA VAL A 15 11.54 -13.47 -0.50
C VAL A 15 11.06 -12.20 -1.21
N GLN A 16 11.97 -11.28 -1.55
CA GLN A 16 11.63 -10.06 -2.28
C GLN A 16 11.01 -10.34 -3.66
N ILE A 17 11.57 -11.27 -4.43
CA ILE A 17 11.05 -11.65 -5.77
C ILE A 17 9.69 -12.33 -5.63
N LEU A 18 9.53 -13.21 -4.63
CA LEU A 18 8.28 -13.90 -4.37
C LEU A 18 7.17 -12.90 -4.00
N PHE A 19 7.42 -11.96 -3.10
CA PHE A 19 6.45 -10.92 -2.76
C PHE A 19 6.16 -9.97 -3.93
N ALA A 20 7.17 -9.64 -4.74
CA ALA A 20 6.96 -8.86 -5.97
C ALA A 20 6.06 -9.60 -6.96
N ALA A 21 6.25 -10.90 -7.14
CA ALA A 21 5.41 -11.73 -7.99
C ALA A 21 3.96 -11.81 -7.47
N ILE A 22 3.78 -11.93 -6.16
CA ILE A 22 2.44 -11.89 -5.53
C ILE A 22 1.76 -10.55 -5.78
N ILE A 23 2.47 -9.43 -5.58
CA ILE A 23 1.91 -8.08 -5.80
C ILE A 23 1.55 -7.87 -7.27
N LEU A 24 2.40 -8.32 -8.21
CA LEU A 24 2.10 -8.28 -9.64
C LEU A 24 0.88 -9.13 -9.98
N TYR A 25 0.78 -10.34 -9.42
CA TYR A 25 -0.36 -11.21 -9.61
C TYR A 25 -1.66 -10.54 -9.13
N ILE A 26 -1.67 -10.00 -7.90
CA ILE A 26 -2.81 -9.26 -7.34
C ILE A 26 -3.19 -8.08 -8.25
N GLY A 27 -2.20 -7.31 -8.74
CA GLY A 27 -2.43 -6.18 -9.63
C GLY A 27 -3.03 -6.58 -10.98
N VAL A 28 -2.54 -7.66 -11.60
CA VAL A 28 -3.08 -8.18 -12.87
C VAL A 28 -4.51 -8.70 -12.67
N THR A 29 -4.76 -9.48 -11.63
CA THR A 29 -6.12 -9.95 -11.28
C THR A 29 -7.07 -8.77 -11.05
N PHE A 30 -6.60 -7.70 -10.41
CA PHE A 30 -7.38 -6.50 -10.19
C PHE A 30 -7.70 -5.73 -11.48
N ILE A 31 -6.75 -5.61 -12.41
CA ILE A 31 -6.99 -4.98 -13.72
C ILE A 31 -8.01 -5.79 -14.52
N VAL A 32 -7.90 -7.12 -14.54
CA VAL A 32 -8.85 -8.00 -15.22
C VAL A 32 -10.24 -7.87 -14.60
N PHE A 33 -10.32 -7.81 -13.28
CA PHE A 33 -11.55 -7.54 -12.55
C PHE A 33 -12.18 -6.22 -13.01
N VAL A 34 -11.46 -5.09 -12.96
CA VAL A 34 -11.98 -3.78 -13.38
C VAL A 34 -12.44 -3.78 -14.84
N ALA A 35 -11.65 -4.36 -15.74
CA ALA A 35 -12.01 -4.46 -17.15
C ALA A 35 -13.30 -5.28 -17.38
N GLN A 36 -13.52 -6.34 -16.61
CA GLN A 36 -14.75 -7.14 -16.69
C GLN A 36 -15.98 -6.37 -16.18
N PHE A 37 -15.81 -5.56 -15.13
CA PHE A 37 -16.85 -4.68 -14.60
C PHE A 37 -17.23 -3.59 -15.60
N GLU A 38 -16.25 -2.95 -16.25
CA GLU A 38 -16.49 -1.91 -17.26
C GLU A 38 -17.19 -2.47 -18.51
N ASN A 39 -16.91 -3.72 -18.90
CA ASN A 39 -17.54 -4.38 -20.05
C ASN A 39 -18.93 -4.98 -19.75
N GLY A 40 -19.46 -4.84 -18.52
CA GLY A 40 -20.79 -5.34 -18.15
C GLY A 40 -20.92 -6.87 -18.12
N THR A 41 -19.79 -7.60 -18.13
CA THR A 41 -19.78 -9.08 -18.07
C THR A 41 -19.82 -9.57 -16.62
N LEU A 42 -20.58 -10.65 -16.35
CA LEU A 42 -20.61 -11.29 -15.02
C LEU A 42 -19.19 -11.71 -14.61
N SER A 43 -18.70 -11.17 -13.50
CA SER A 43 -17.32 -11.33 -13.05
C SER A 43 -17.05 -12.77 -12.65
N ALA A 44 -16.23 -13.48 -13.44
CA ALA A 44 -15.69 -14.78 -13.05
C ALA A 44 -14.60 -14.67 -11.96
N VAL A 45 -14.07 -13.46 -11.77
CA VAL A 45 -12.99 -13.16 -10.82
C VAL A 45 -13.55 -12.27 -9.71
N SER A 46 -13.34 -12.67 -8.45
CA SER A 46 -13.71 -11.87 -7.27
C SER A 46 -12.66 -10.80 -6.97
N ARG A 47 -13.06 -9.71 -6.31
CA ARG A 47 -12.16 -8.61 -5.91
C ARG A 47 -11.03 -9.17 -5.03
N PRO A 48 -9.75 -9.04 -5.43
CA PRO A 48 -8.66 -9.57 -4.64
C PRO A 48 -8.47 -8.78 -3.34
N ALA A 49 -8.64 -9.45 -2.20
CA ALA A 49 -8.51 -8.86 -0.86
C ALA A 49 -7.15 -8.18 -0.60
N GLY A 50 -6.10 -8.60 -1.33
CA GLY A 50 -4.77 -8.00 -1.24
C GLY A 50 -4.70 -6.53 -1.69
N VAL A 51 -5.68 -6.04 -2.45
CA VAL A 51 -5.73 -4.62 -2.89
C VAL A 51 -6.03 -3.69 -1.72
N GLU A 52 -6.80 -4.16 -0.72
CA GLU A 52 -7.14 -3.38 0.48
C GLU A 52 -5.90 -3.06 1.33
N ALA A 53 -4.82 -3.84 1.20
CA ALA A 53 -3.53 -3.56 1.84
C ALA A 53 -2.91 -2.22 1.42
N PHE A 54 -3.28 -1.71 0.24
CA PHE A 54 -2.77 -0.45 -0.30
C PHE A 54 -3.60 0.77 0.14
N LEU A 55 -4.71 0.58 0.87
CA LEU A 55 -5.62 1.64 1.31
C LEU A 55 -5.60 1.81 2.86
N PRO A 56 -4.47 2.26 3.44
CA PRO A 56 -4.32 2.35 4.90
C PRO A 56 -5.23 3.40 5.54
N ILE A 57 -5.62 4.45 4.80
CA ILE A 57 -6.51 5.50 5.31
C ILE A 57 -7.93 4.94 5.47
N SER A 58 -8.45 4.22 4.47
CA SER A 58 -9.76 3.56 4.56
C SER A 58 -9.82 2.53 5.70
N ALA A 59 -8.73 1.77 5.91
CA ALA A 59 -8.63 0.85 7.03
C ALA A 59 -8.61 1.56 8.39
N LEU A 60 -7.99 2.74 8.48
CA LEU A 60 -7.99 3.56 9.71
C LEU A 60 -9.39 4.10 10.03
N VAL A 61 -10.17 4.51 9.03
CA VAL A 61 -11.57 4.93 9.23
C VAL A 61 -12.44 3.74 9.65
N GLY A 62 -12.24 2.56 9.04
CA GLY A 62 -12.90 1.32 9.46
C GLY A 62 -12.58 0.92 10.91
N LEU A 63 -11.34 1.14 11.36
CA LEU A 63 -10.97 0.94 12.76
C LEU A 63 -11.73 1.89 13.70
N LYS A 64 -11.87 3.18 13.33
CA LYS A 64 -12.63 4.16 14.10
C LYS A 64 -14.13 3.81 14.14
N ALA A 65 -14.68 3.33 13.03
CA ALA A 65 -16.05 2.84 12.95
C ALA A 65 -16.28 1.68 13.92
N TRP A 66 -15.41 0.66 13.86
CA TRP A 66 -15.48 -0.50 14.76
C TRP A 66 -15.39 -0.12 16.24
N LEU A 67 -14.44 0.77 16.60
CA LEU A 67 -14.29 1.25 17.98
C LEU A 67 -15.50 2.06 18.48
N GLY A 68 -16.23 2.72 17.59
CA GLY A 68 -17.34 3.58 17.95
C GLY A 68 -18.72 2.92 17.91
N THR A 69 -18.92 1.89 17.08
CA THR A 69 -20.22 1.20 16.93
C THR A 69 -20.20 -0.24 17.42
N GLY A 70 -19.02 -0.84 17.62
CA GLY A 70 -18.86 -2.25 17.99
C GLY A 70 -19.17 -3.24 16.88
N ASN A 71 -19.63 -2.78 15.71
CA ASN A 71 -19.97 -3.63 14.57
C ASN A 71 -18.77 -3.87 13.66
N PHE A 72 -18.56 -5.14 13.30
CA PHE A 72 -17.59 -5.54 12.29
C PHE A 72 -18.19 -5.29 10.90
N ASP A 73 -17.58 -4.41 10.10
CA ASP A 73 -18.06 -4.12 8.75
C ASP A 73 -17.94 -5.36 7.85
N PRO A 74 -19.04 -5.93 7.34
CA PRO A 74 -19.02 -7.14 6.53
C PRO A 74 -18.52 -6.93 5.10
N ILE A 75 -18.37 -5.67 4.66
CA ILE A 75 -18.04 -5.33 3.27
C ILE A 75 -16.52 -5.28 3.02
N HIS A 76 -15.73 -4.82 4.01
CA HIS A 76 -14.26 -4.75 3.92
C HIS A 76 -13.58 -5.37 5.16
N PRO A 77 -13.90 -6.62 5.55
CA PRO A 77 -13.31 -7.23 6.74
C PRO A 77 -11.80 -7.46 6.57
N ALA A 78 -11.34 -7.68 5.33
CA ALA A 78 -9.92 -7.94 5.06
C ALA A 78 -9.05 -6.70 5.28
N GLY A 79 -9.50 -5.50 4.94
CA GLY A 79 -8.74 -4.26 5.10
C GLY A 79 -8.40 -3.95 6.56
N LEU A 80 -9.36 -4.13 7.47
CA LEU A 80 -9.14 -3.94 8.91
C LEU A 80 -8.18 -4.99 9.48
N VAL A 81 -8.35 -6.26 9.08
CA VAL A 81 -7.48 -7.37 9.52
C VAL A 81 -6.06 -7.20 8.99
N ILE A 82 -5.89 -6.86 7.71
CA ILE A 82 -4.59 -6.60 7.09
C ILE A 82 -3.93 -5.38 7.73
N PHE A 83 -4.68 -4.33 8.06
CA PHE A 83 -4.15 -3.15 8.72
C PHE A 83 -3.69 -3.46 10.15
N LEU A 84 -4.48 -4.20 10.93
CA LEU A 84 -4.07 -4.66 12.27
C LEU A 84 -2.85 -5.58 12.21
N ALA A 85 -2.83 -6.52 11.25
CA ALA A 85 -1.67 -7.37 11.00
C ALA A 85 -0.45 -6.53 10.63
N ALA A 86 -0.60 -5.53 9.75
CA ALA A 86 0.47 -4.64 9.33
C ALA A 86 1.00 -3.78 10.49
N ILE A 87 0.14 -3.24 11.35
CA ILE A 87 0.56 -2.54 12.57
C ILE A 87 1.31 -3.48 13.50
N THR A 88 0.76 -4.66 13.78
CA THR A 88 1.37 -5.66 14.67
C THR A 88 2.74 -6.08 14.15
N LEU A 89 2.83 -6.40 12.86
CA LEU A 89 4.08 -6.73 12.19
C LEU A 89 5.05 -5.55 12.17
N SER A 90 4.56 -4.32 11.99
CA SER A 90 5.40 -3.12 12.00
C SER A 90 5.98 -2.83 13.39
N VAL A 91 5.22 -3.06 14.46
CA VAL A 91 5.68 -2.88 15.84
C VAL A 91 6.70 -3.96 16.20
N LEU A 92 6.41 -5.23 15.86
CA LEU A 92 7.29 -6.36 16.17
C LEU A 92 8.57 -6.36 15.33
N PHE A 93 8.46 -6.03 14.05
CA PHE A 93 9.54 -6.24 13.10
C PHE A 93 10.16 -4.94 12.55
N LYS A 94 9.69 -3.75 12.94
CA LYS A 94 10.21 -2.37 12.68
C LYS A 94 10.80 -2.05 11.30
N ARG A 95 11.86 -2.74 10.87
CA ARG A 95 12.57 -2.58 9.59
C ARG A 95 12.52 -3.80 8.66
N VAL A 96 12.05 -4.95 9.12
CA VAL A 96 12.04 -6.19 8.31
C VAL A 96 10.99 -6.09 7.20
N PHE A 97 9.83 -5.49 7.46
CA PHE A 97 8.76 -5.36 6.45
C PHE A 97 9.24 -4.61 5.20
N CYS A 98 9.80 -3.41 5.36
CA CYS A 98 10.32 -2.62 4.24
C CYS A 98 11.55 -3.25 3.56
N SER A 99 12.29 -4.10 4.27
CA SER A 99 13.53 -4.72 3.77
C SER A 99 13.32 -6.08 3.11
N TRP A 100 12.23 -6.79 3.41
CA TRP A 100 11.97 -8.17 2.98
C TRP A 100 10.67 -8.32 2.18
N ILE A 101 9.60 -7.63 2.59
CA ILE A 101 8.26 -7.77 1.99
C ILE A 101 8.02 -6.71 0.92
N CYS A 102 8.56 -5.49 1.10
CA CYS A 102 8.28 -4.39 0.19
C CYS A 102 9.11 -4.49 -1.11
N PRO A 103 8.48 -4.60 -2.30
CA PRO A 103 9.19 -4.64 -3.57
C PRO A 103 9.88 -3.30 -3.90
N ILE A 104 9.35 -2.19 -3.39
CA ILE A 104 9.91 -0.84 -3.59
C ILE A 104 11.30 -0.74 -2.92
N GLY A 105 11.50 -1.39 -1.78
CA GLY A 105 12.82 -1.44 -1.12
C GLY A 105 13.86 -2.13 -2.00
N THR A 106 13.48 -3.21 -2.66
CA THR A 106 14.33 -3.94 -3.63
C THR A 106 14.64 -3.09 -4.85
N LEU A 107 13.62 -2.44 -5.41
CA LEU A 107 13.77 -1.50 -6.54
C LEU A 107 14.72 -0.34 -6.19
N SER A 108 14.57 0.26 -5.01
CA SER A 108 15.45 1.33 -4.53
C SER A 108 16.90 0.85 -4.39
N GLU A 109 17.12 -0.36 -3.86
CA GLU A 109 18.45 -0.95 -3.75
C GLU A 109 19.06 -1.28 -5.12
N MET A 110 18.25 -1.79 -6.06
CA MET A 110 18.67 -2.03 -7.45
C MET A 110 19.02 -0.73 -8.15
N LEU A 111 18.20 0.31 -8.04
CA LEU A 111 18.46 1.65 -8.58
C LEU A 111 19.72 2.27 -7.96
N ALA A 112 19.95 2.10 -6.66
CA ALA A 112 21.14 2.58 -5.99
C ALA A 112 22.41 1.83 -6.45
N ARG A 113 22.32 0.55 -6.82
CA ARG A 113 23.44 -0.20 -7.40
C ARG A 113 23.68 0.17 -8.86
N LEU A 114 22.61 0.35 -9.63
CA LEU A 114 22.64 0.77 -11.02
C LEU A 114 23.22 2.19 -11.14
N GLY A 115 22.77 3.12 -10.28
CA GLY A 115 23.29 4.48 -10.18
C GLY A 115 24.78 4.52 -9.87
N LYS A 116 25.28 3.72 -8.90
CA LYS A 116 26.73 3.58 -8.67
C LYS A 116 27.48 3.06 -9.89
N ARG A 117 26.91 2.10 -10.63
CA ARG A 117 27.56 1.51 -11.80
C ARG A 117 27.62 2.46 -12.99
N VAL A 118 26.59 3.28 -13.18
CA VAL A 118 26.48 4.21 -14.31
C VAL A 118 27.15 5.56 -14.01
N PHE A 119 26.92 6.14 -12.83
CA PHE A 119 27.39 7.48 -12.45
C PHE A 119 28.61 7.47 -11.52
N GLY A 120 29.10 6.31 -11.08
CA GLY A 120 30.26 6.19 -10.19
C GLY A 120 30.05 6.68 -8.74
N ARG A 121 28.94 7.37 -8.47
CA ARG A 121 28.54 7.86 -7.14
C ARG A 121 27.04 7.72 -6.95
N ASN A 122 26.62 7.50 -5.71
CA ASN A 122 25.22 7.69 -5.33
C ASN A 122 25.01 9.14 -4.89
N TYR A 123 24.02 9.78 -5.46
CA TYR A 123 23.55 11.08 -5.01
C TYR A 123 23.01 10.93 -3.58
N ARG A 124 23.69 11.54 -2.61
CA ARG A 124 23.18 11.65 -1.25
C ARG A 124 22.34 12.91 -1.19
N MET A 125 21.05 12.76 -0.92
CA MET A 125 20.18 13.90 -0.68
C MET A 125 20.72 14.70 0.53
N PRO A 126 20.77 16.04 0.43
CA PRO A 126 21.16 16.87 1.56
C PRO A 126 20.18 16.70 2.71
N ASN A 127 20.69 16.64 3.95
CA ASN A 127 19.90 16.30 5.13
C ASN A 127 18.66 17.21 5.31
N TRP A 128 18.74 18.49 4.93
CA TRP A 128 17.61 19.42 5.01
C TRP A 128 16.43 19.00 4.13
N LEU A 129 16.71 18.48 2.93
CA LEU A 129 15.67 18.02 2.01
C LEU A 129 15.00 16.75 2.54
N ASP A 130 15.77 15.83 3.14
CA ASP A 130 15.21 14.65 3.80
C ASP A 130 14.30 15.04 4.99
N TYR A 131 14.72 16.01 5.81
CA TYR A 131 13.87 16.55 6.88
C TYR A 131 12.58 17.19 6.35
N LEU A 132 12.62 17.91 5.24
CA LEU A 132 11.45 18.53 4.62
C LEU A 132 10.49 17.49 4.04
N LEU A 133 10.98 16.51 3.28
CA LEU A 133 10.13 15.44 2.73
C LEU A 133 9.51 14.60 3.85
N ARG A 134 10.27 14.37 4.93
CA ARG A 134 9.80 13.65 6.11
C ARG A 134 8.73 14.46 6.86
N SER A 135 8.89 15.78 7.00
CA SER A 135 7.89 16.60 7.70
C SER A 135 6.55 16.63 6.96
N VAL A 136 6.56 16.76 5.63
CA VAL A 136 5.35 16.71 4.79
C VAL A 136 4.57 15.41 5.04
N LYS A 137 5.25 14.25 5.04
CA LYS A 137 4.61 12.96 5.34
C LYS A 137 3.92 12.95 6.71
N TYR A 138 4.59 13.45 7.74
CA TYR A 138 4.04 13.45 9.11
C TYR A 138 2.95 14.50 9.32
N ILE A 139 3.00 15.63 8.61
CA ILE A 139 1.93 16.64 8.63
C ILE A 139 0.66 16.06 8.02
N ILE A 140 0.77 15.43 6.84
CA ILE A 140 -0.38 14.79 6.17
C ILE A 140 -0.97 13.68 7.04
N LEU A 141 -0.12 12.81 7.60
CA LEU A 141 -0.56 11.75 8.49
C LEU A 141 -1.23 12.31 9.75
N GLY A 142 -0.63 13.34 10.37
CA GLY A 142 -1.18 14.02 11.53
C GLY A 142 -2.53 14.66 11.24
N PHE A 143 -2.69 15.28 10.07
CA PHE A 143 -3.95 15.85 9.62
C PHE A 143 -5.06 14.78 9.52
N PHE A 144 -4.81 13.66 8.84
CA PHE A 144 -5.80 12.59 8.74
C PHE A 144 -6.14 11.96 10.09
N VAL A 145 -5.14 11.69 10.94
CA VAL A 145 -5.37 11.14 12.28
C VAL A 145 -6.21 12.12 13.10
N TRP A 146 -5.83 13.40 13.14
CA TRP A 146 -6.56 14.42 13.87
C TRP A 146 -8.00 14.55 13.38
N PHE A 147 -8.21 14.61 12.07
CA PHE A 147 -9.53 14.71 11.45
C PHE A 147 -10.40 13.47 11.73
N ILE A 148 -9.85 12.26 11.63
CA ILE A 148 -10.60 11.01 11.87
C ILE A 148 -10.96 10.84 13.35
N PHE A 149 -10.04 11.18 14.27
CA PHE A 149 -10.28 10.97 15.70
C PHE A 149 -11.13 12.06 16.35
N LEU A 150 -10.97 13.32 15.96
CA LEU A 150 -11.67 14.47 16.54
C LEU A 150 -12.82 14.99 15.66
N GLY A 151 -12.73 14.83 14.34
CA GLY A 151 -13.74 15.33 13.40
C GLY A 151 -14.87 14.35 13.10
N MET A 152 -14.70 13.05 13.38
CA MET A 152 -15.71 12.02 13.09
C MET A 152 -16.15 11.25 14.34
N SER A 153 -17.46 11.12 14.52
CA SER A 153 -18.06 10.16 15.45
C SER A 153 -17.96 8.73 14.89
N GLY A 154 -18.12 7.73 15.75
CA GLY A 154 -18.15 6.31 15.34
C GLY A 154 -19.21 6.00 14.28
N ALA A 155 -20.40 6.59 14.41
CA ALA A 155 -21.49 6.41 13.47
C ALA A 155 -21.18 7.03 12.09
N SER A 156 -20.64 8.25 12.07
CA SER A 156 -20.22 8.90 10.81
C SER A 156 -19.05 8.19 10.13
N ALA A 157 -18.17 7.54 10.89
CA ALA A 157 -17.10 6.72 10.33
C ALA A 157 -17.67 5.45 9.67
N ALA A 158 -18.65 4.79 10.30
CA ALA A 158 -19.33 3.64 9.72
C ALA A 158 -20.09 4.02 8.44
N GLU A 159 -20.78 5.15 8.44
CA GLU A 159 -21.47 5.66 7.26
C GLU A 159 -20.48 5.98 6.12
N PHE A 160 -19.33 6.59 6.43
CA PHE A 160 -18.28 6.86 5.44
C PHE A 160 -17.72 5.60 4.80
N VAL A 161 -17.49 4.54 5.58
CA VAL A 161 -16.95 3.26 5.06
C VAL A 161 -17.89 2.66 4.01
N GLN A 162 -19.19 2.85 4.21
CA GLN A 162 -20.27 2.39 3.35
C GLN A 162 -20.53 3.31 2.14
N THR A 163 -19.85 4.46 2.05
CA THR A 163 -20.04 5.35 0.91
C THR A 163 -19.52 4.71 -0.39
N PRO A 164 -20.21 4.94 -1.52
CA PRO A 164 -19.74 4.47 -2.83
C PRO A 164 -18.32 4.95 -3.17
N TYR A 165 -17.94 6.12 -2.65
CA TYR A 165 -16.60 6.67 -2.83
C TYR A 165 -15.52 5.77 -2.21
N ASN A 166 -15.71 5.34 -0.96
CA ASN A 166 -14.73 4.51 -0.26
C ASN A 166 -14.66 3.10 -0.87
N MET A 167 -15.79 2.52 -1.27
CA MET A 167 -15.87 1.18 -1.86
C MET A 167 -15.15 1.07 -3.22
N VAL A 168 -15.09 2.17 -3.99
CA VAL A 168 -14.54 2.20 -5.36
C VAL A 168 -13.20 2.98 -5.40
N SER A 169 -12.63 3.31 -4.24
CA SER A 169 -11.44 4.15 -4.14
C SER A 169 -10.19 3.51 -4.77
N ASP A 170 -10.07 2.18 -4.71
CA ASP A 170 -9.04 1.39 -5.40
C ASP A 170 -9.18 1.45 -6.93
N ILE A 171 -10.40 1.38 -7.44
CA ILE A 171 -10.68 1.48 -8.88
C ILE A 171 -10.37 2.90 -9.37
N LYS A 172 -10.77 3.92 -8.61
CA LYS A 172 -10.44 5.33 -8.92
C LYS A 172 -8.93 5.57 -8.96
N MET A 173 -8.18 4.98 -8.03
CA MET A 173 -6.72 5.05 -8.03
C MET A 173 -6.13 4.41 -9.28
N LEU A 174 -6.64 3.24 -9.69
CA LEU A 174 -6.20 2.56 -10.91
C LEU A 174 -6.51 3.39 -12.16
N GLN A 175 -7.73 3.91 -12.29
CA GLN A 175 -8.14 4.75 -13.41
C GLN A 175 -7.30 6.03 -13.49
N PHE A 176 -7.00 6.67 -12.37
CA PHE A 176 -6.08 7.82 -12.32
C PHE A 176 -4.69 7.46 -12.87
N MET A 177 -4.15 6.29 -12.52
CA MET A 177 -2.85 5.84 -13.02
C MET A 177 -2.88 5.42 -14.49
N GLN A 178 -4.00 4.88 -14.99
CA GLN A 178 -4.16 4.53 -16.41
C GLN A 178 -4.36 5.79 -17.28
N HIS A 179 -4.96 6.83 -16.72
CA HIS A 179 -5.25 8.10 -17.40
C HIS A 179 -4.43 9.26 -16.84
N LEU A 180 -3.13 9.06 -16.60
CA LEU A 180 -2.19 10.10 -16.17
C LEU A 180 -2.14 11.33 -17.11
N THR A 181 -2.55 11.16 -18.37
CA THR A 181 -2.60 12.21 -19.40
C THR A 181 -3.97 12.88 -19.52
N GLY A 182 -4.99 12.39 -18.79
CA GLY A 182 -6.30 13.01 -18.71
C GLY A 182 -6.26 14.21 -17.76
N VAL A 183 -5.85 15.36 -18.27
CA VAL A 183 -6.24 16.64 -17.68
C VAL A 183 -7.78 16.64 -17.68
N GLY A 184 -8.37 16.87 -16.50
CA GLY A 184 -9.79 16.67 -16.22
C GLY A 184 -10.77 17.45 -17.09
#